data_AF-W1WC46-F1
#
_entry.id   AF-W1WC46-F1
#
_cell.length_a   1.000
_cell.length_b   1.000
_cell.length_c   1.000
_cell.angle_alpha   90.00
_cell.angle_beta   90.00
_cell.angle_gamma   90.00
#
_symmetry.space_group_name_H-M   'P 1'
#
loop_
_entity.id
_entity.type
_entity.pdbx_description
1 polymer ?
#
loop_
_entity_poly.entity_id
_entity_poly.type
_entity_poly.pdbx_seq_one_letter_code
_entity_poly.pdbx_strand_id
1 'polypeptide(L)'
;WIGAQECTGCTESLLRATHPTVENLVLETISLEYHEVLSAAFGHQVEENKHNALEKYKGQYVLVVDGSIPLKDNGIYCMVAGEPIVDHIRKAAEGAAAIIAIGSCSAWGGVAAAGVNPTGAVSLQEVLPGKTVINIPGCPPNPHNFLA
;
A
#
# COMPACT_ATOMS: atom_id res chain seq x y z
N TRP A 1 5.67 0.55 -0.06
CA TRP A 1 4.39 0.32 -0.76
C TRP A 1 3.89 -1.08 -0.40
N ILE A 2 2.72 -1.21 0.20
CA ILE A 2 2.13 -2.50 0.60
C ILE A 2 0.84 -2.71 -0.19
N GLY A 3 0.72 -3.85 -0.89
CA GLY A 3 -0.53 -4.30 -1.53
C GLY A 3 -1.37 -5.11 -0.55
N ALA A 4 -2.71 -4.96 -0.61
CA ALA A 4 -3.66 -5.69 0.21
C ALA A 4 -4.66 -6.51 -0.64
N GLN A 5 -5.92 -6.10 -0.73
CA GLN A 5 -6.84 -6.62 -1.76
C GLN A 5 -6.88 -5.63 -2.92
N GLU A 6 -5.83 -5.64 -3.73
CA GLU A 6 -5.67 -4.81 -4.91
C GLU A 6 -5.90 -5.58 -6.21
N CYS A 7 -6.07 -4.82 -7.31
CA CYS A 7 -5.97 -5.33 -8.68
C CYS A 7 -4.67 -4.89 -9.36
N THR A 8 -3.74 -4.30 -8.59
CA THR A 8 -2.45 -3.74 -9.04
C THR A 8 -2.58 -2.54 -9.99
N GLY A 9 -3.80 -2.11 -10.30
CA GLY A 9 -4.07 -0.97 -11.19
C GLY A 9 -3.42 0.34 -10.72
N CYS A 10 -3.30 0.58 -9.41
CA CYS A 10 -2.65 1.79 -8.89
C CYS A 10 -1.14 1.74 -9.14
N THR A 11 -0.49 0.58 -9.00
CA THR A 11 0.91 0.39 -9.41
C THR A 11 1.06 0.58 -10.92
N GLU A 12 0.19 -0.04 -11.71
CA GLU A 12 0.18 0.10 -13.18
C GLU A 12 0.00 1.56 -13.63
N SER A 13 -0.68 2.39 -12.85
CA SER A 13 -0.81 3.82 -13.14
C SER A 13 0.54 4.53 -13.16
N LEU A 14 1.51 4.11 -12.33
CA LEU A 14 2.86 4.70 -12.30
C LEU A 14 3.60 4.51 -13.63
N LEU A 15 3.39 3.39 -14.32
CA LEU A 15 3.97 3.14 -15.64
C LEU A 15 3.42 4.09 -16.72
N ARG A 16 2.36 4.86 -16.42
CA ARG A 16 1.75 5.85 -17.32
C ARG A 16 2.09 7.28 -16.92
N ALA A 17 2.85 7.48 -15.84
CA ALA A 17 3.33 8.79 -15.45
C ALA A 17 4.36 9.30 -16.47
N THR A 18 4.40 10.61 -16.70
CA THR A 18 5.35 11.23 -17.65
C THR A 18 6.16 12.37 -17.05
N HIS A 19 5.85 12.80 -15.83
CA HIS A 19 6.53 13.90 -15.15
C HIS A 19 6.36 13.80 -13.63
N PRO A 20 7.16 12.96 -12.94
CA PRO A 20 8.22 12.09 -13.48
C PRO A 20 7.69 10.78 -14.09
N THR A 21 8.49 10.13 -14.95
CA THR A 21 8.27 8.72 -15.34
C THR A 21 8.63 7.77 -14.19
N VAL A 22 8.23 6.49 -14.26
CA VAL A 22 8.48 5.52 -13.18
C VAL A 22 9.99 5.29 -12.93
N GLU A 23 10.81 5.29 -13.99
CA GLU A 23 12.26 5.18 -13.87
C GLU A 23 12.87 6.41 -13.18
N ASN A 24 12.45 7.63 -13.53
CA ASN A 24 12.93 8.84 -12.87
C ASN A 24 12.40 8.96 -11.43
N LEU A 25 11.21 8.43 -11.16
CA LEU A 25 10.66 8.35 -9.81
C LEU A 25 11.58 7.52 -8.90
N VAL A 26 11.92 6.28 -9.32
CA VAL A 26 12.69 5.35 -8.47
C VAL A 26 14.21 5.58 -8.48
N LEU A 27 14.74 6.32 -9.46
CA LEU A 27 16.17 6.62 -9.56
C LEU A 27 16.54 8.02 -9.06
N GLU A 28 15.63 9.00 -9.15
CA GLU A 28 15.96 10.41 -8.87
C GLU A 28 15.08 11.05 -7.80
N THR A 29 13.83 10.58 -7.61
CA THR A 29 12.85 11.28 -6.77
C THR A 29 12.68 10.65 -5.38
N ILE A 30 12.56 9.31 -5.32
CA ILE A 30 12.41 8.57 -4.07
C ILE A 30 13.31 7.34 -4.04
N SER A 31 13.61 6.85 -2.84
CA SER A 31 14.07 5.47 -2.65
C SER A 31 12.85 4.57 -2.45
N LEU A 32 12.51 3.76 -3.45
CA LEU A 32 11.41 2.79 -3.35
C LEU A 32 11.89 1.52 -2.63
N GLU A 33 12.02 1.61 -1.31
CA GLU A 33 12.64 0.57 -0.46
C GLU A 33 11.91 -0.78 -0.46
N TYR A 34 10.58 -0.77 -0.61
CA TYR A 34 9.77 -1.99 -0.67
C TYR A 34 8.57 -1.81 -1.59
N HIS A 35 8.47 -2.69 -2.59
CA HIS A 35 7.33 -2.80 -3.49
C HIS A 35 7.34 -4.20 -4.14
N GLU A 36 6.39 -5.08 -3.79
CA GLU A 36 6.44 -6.50 -4.20
C GLU A 36 6.47 -6.72 -5.72
N VAL A 37 5.77 -5.88 -6.49
CA VAL A 37 5.74 -5.94 -7.97
C VAL A 37 7.10 -5.64 -8.63
N LEU A 38 7.92 -4.76 -8.05
CA LEU A 38 9.15 -4.25 -8.68
C LEU A 38 10.44 -4.68 -7.97
N SER A 39 10.32 -5.27 -6.78
CA SER A 39 11.49 -5.72 -6.00
C SER A 39 12.16 -6.90 -6.70
N ALA A 40 13.49 -6.84 -6.84
CA ALA A 40 14.25 -7.98 -7.35
C ALA A 40 14.32 -9.14 -6.34
N ALA A 41 14.35 -8.82 -5.04
CA ALA A 41 14.29 -9.80 -3.96
C ALA A 41 12.88 -10.44 -3.89
N PHE A 42 12.82 -11.69 -3.47
CA PHE A 42 11.58 -12.45 -3.30
C PHE A 42 11.60 -13.25 -1.99
N GLY A 43 10.43 -13.74 -1.56
CA GLY A 43 10.31 -14.58 -0.36
C GLY A 43 11.01 -14.00 0.87
N HIS A 44 11.94 -14.76 1.45
CA HIS A 44 12.66 -14.30 2.65
C HIS A 44 13.49 -13.04 2.42
N GLN A 45 14.08 -12.85 1.25
CA GLN A 45 14.93 -11.68 0.98
C GLN A 45 14.10 -10.39 0.88
N VAL A 46 12.88 -10.45 0.34
CA VAL A 46 12.03 -9.26 0.26
C VAL A 46 11.44 -8.89 1.62
N GLU A 47 11.15 -9.89 2.47
CA GLU A 47 10.73 -9.66 3.85
C GLU A 47 11.87 -9.10 4.72
N GLU A 48 13.12 -9.53 4.46
CA GLU A 48 14.32 -8.92 5.05
C GLU A 48 14.46 -7.46 4.62
N ASN A 49 14.29 -7.14 3.33
CA ASN A 49 14.29 -5.75 2.85
C ASN A 49 13.22 -4.91 3.55
N LYS A 50 11.99 -5.41 3.66
CA LYS A 50 10.90 -4.75 4.39
C LYS A 50 11.30 -4.47 5.83
N HIS A 51 11.79 -5.46 6.55
CA HIS A 51 12.20 -5.30 7.95
C HIS A 51 13.32 -4.27 8.11
N ASN A 52 14.37 -4.38 7.30
CA ASN A 52 15.52 -3.48 7.33
C ASN A 52 15.11 -2.03 7.03
N ALA A 53 14.23 -1.81 6.05
CA ALA A 53 13.73 -0.47 5.72
C ALA A 53 12.89 0.13 6.85
N LEU A 54 12.00 -0.66 7.48
CA LEU A 54 11.16 -0.20 8.59
C LEU A 54 11.98 0.23 9.81
N GLU A 55 13.06 -0.49 10.13
CA GLU A 55 13.95 -0.14 11.24
C GLU A 55 14.88 1.02 10.90
N LYS A 56 15.56 0.95 9.74
CA LYS A 56 16.57 1.94 9.33
C LYS A 56 15.98 3.34 9.12
N TYR A 57 14.78 3.43 8.57
CA TYR A 57 14.13 4.70 8.20
C TYR A 57 12.93 5.03 9.08
N LYS A 58 12.84 4.44 10.28
CA LYS A 58 11.75 4.69 11.23
C LYS A 58 11.55 6.20 11.47
N GLY A 59 10.30 6.64 11.33
CA GLY A 59 9.87 8.03 11.44
C GLY A 59 10.14 8.89 10.20
N GLN A 60 10.69 8.32 9.13
CA GLN A 60 11.14 9.06 7.94
C GLN A 60 10.48 8.62 6.64
N TYR A 61 9.97 7.38 6.56
CA TYR A 61 9.37 6.85 5.32
C TYR A 61 7.90 7.23 5.15
N VAL A 62 7.47 7.29 3.89
CA VAL A 62 6.05 7.36 3.51
C VAL A 62 5.52 5.95 3.30
N LEU A 63 4.48 5.58 4.06
CA LEU A 63 3.74 4.34 3.83
C LEU A 63 2.67 4.59 2.76
N VAL A 64 2.76 3.86 1.65
CA VAL A 64 1.71 3.82 0.62
C VAL A 64 1.03 2.45 0.69
N VAL A 65 -0.30 2.43 0.75
CA VAL A 65 -1.12 1.20 0.73
C VAL A 65 -2.05 1.22 -0.48
N ASP A 66 -1.97 0.16 -1.28
CA ASP A 66 -2.88 -0.15 -2.39
C ASP A 66 -3.81 -1.31 -1.98
N GLY A 67 -5.06 -1.27 -2.41
CA GLY A 67 -6.06 -2.30 -2.06
C GLY A 67 -6.80 -2.09 -0.74
N SER A 68 -7.95 -2.73 -0.62
CA SER A 68 -8.76 -2.73 0.61
C SER A 68 -8.24 -3.74 1.63
N ILE A 69 -8.60 -3.59 2.90
CA ILE A 69 -8.12 -4.47 3.97
C ILE A 69 -9.25 -5.40 4.42
N PRO A 70 -9.15 -6.72 4.26
CA PRO A 70 -10.19 -7.64 4.73
C PRO A 70 -10.05 -7.86 6.24
N LEU A 71 -11.13 -7.62 6.99
CA LEU A 71 -11.16 -7.87 8.44
C LEU A 71 -11.98 -9.09 8.84
N LYS A 72 -12.79 -9.65 7.94
CA LYS A 72 -13.62 -10.81 8.23
C LYS A 72 -12.74 -12.05 8.46
N ASP A 73 -13.22 -12.99 9.28
CA ASP A 73 -12.58 -14.28 9.56
C ASP A 73 -11.11 -14.13 9.96
N ASN A 74 -10.83 -13.16 10.84
CA ASN A 74 -9.50 -12.84 11.35
C ASN A 74 -8.48 -12.41 10.27
N GLY A 75 -8.95 -11.85 9.16
CA GLY A 75 -8.10 -11.23 8.13
C GLY A 75 -7.46 -12.20 7.15
N ILE A 76 -7.83 -13.49 7.19
CA ILE A 76 -7.21 -14.55 6.37
C ILE A 76 -7.38 -14.40 4.86
N TYR A 77 -8.26 -13.49 4.42
CA TYR A 77 -8.55 -13.28 3.01
C TYR A 77 -7.43 -12.55 2.25
N CYS A 78 -6.45 -11.99 2.95
CA CYS A 78 -5.20 -11.53 2.36
C CYS A 78 -4.05 -11.82 3.33
N MET A 79 -3.22 -12.80 2.95
CA MET A 79 -2.10 -13.30 3.75
C MET A 79 -0.82 -13.09 2.95
N VAL A 80 0.16 -12.42 3.54
CA VAL A 80 1.51 -12.26 2.99
C VAL A 80 2.49 -12.82 4.00
N ALA A 81 3.49 -13.58 3.54
CA ALA A 81 4.48 -14.24 4.42
C ALA A 81 3.89 -15.05 5.60
N GLY A 82 2.64 -15.53 5.48
CA GLY A 82 1.95 -16.27 6.53
C GLY A 82 1.25 -15.42 7.60
N GLU A 83 1.24 -14.09 7.46
CA GLU A 83 0.57 -13.15 8.36
C GLU A 83 -0.58 -12.41 7.63
N PRO A 84 -1.68 -12.08 8.31
CA PRO A 84 -2.72 -11.22 7.74
C PRO A 84 -2.16 -9.86 7.32
N ILE A 85 -2.55 -9.37 6.14
CA ILE A 85 -1.99 -8.11 5.61
C ILE A 85 -2.24 -6.91 6.54
N VAL A 86 -3.31 -6.94 7.32
CA VAL A 86 -3.63 -5.92 8.32
C VAL A 86 -2.50 -5.75 9.36
N ASP A 87 -1.78 -6.82 9.70
CA ASP A 87 -0.70 -6.77 10.68
C ASP A 87 0.57 -6.18 10.07
N HIS A 88 0.88 -6.49 8.80
CA HIS A 88 1.93 -5.80 8.05
C HIS A 88 1.68 -4.30 7.95
N ILE A 89 0.43 -3.90 7.64
CA ILE A 89 0.02 -2.49 7.53
C ILE A 89 0.15 -1.79 8.88
N ARG A 90 -0.36 -2.38 9.97
CA ARG A 90 -0.25 -1.80 11.33
C ARG A 90 1.20 -1.61 11.74
N LYS A 91 2.04 -2.62 11.52
CA LYS A 91 3.48 -2.56 11.83
C LYS A 91 4.17 -1.43 11.07
N ALA A 92 3.89 -1.29 9.77
CA ALA A 92 4.47 -0.23 8.95
C ALA A 92 3.92 1.16 9.30
N ALA A 93 2.65 1.26 9.70
CA ALA A 93 2.03 2.54 10.07
C ALA A 93 2.59 3.14 11.37
N GLU A 94 3.21 2.35 12.24
CA GLU A 94 3.79 2.86 13.48
C GLU A 94 5.04 3.71 13.27
N GLY A 95 5.83 3.42 12.24
CA GLY A 95 7.05 4.18 11.93
C GLY A 95 6.92 5.13 10.73
N ALA A 96 5.73 5.28 10.15
CA ALA A 96 5.54 6.12 8.97
C ALA A 96 5.52 7.61 9.33
N ALA A 97 6.24 8.42 8.54
CA ALA A 97 6.17 9.88 8.59
C ALA A 97 4.84 10.41 8.00
N ALA A 98 4.34 9.73 6.96
CA ALA A 98 3.05 9.98 6.35
C ALA A 98 2.46 8.67 5.82
N ILE A 99 1.13 8.60 5.72
CA ILE A 99 0.40 7.42 5.26
C ILE A 99 -0.54 7.84 4.12
N ILE A 100 -0.40 7.17 2.98
CA ILE A 100 -1.20 7.39 1.78
C ILE A 100 -2.01 6.13 1.48
N ALA A 101 -3.31 6.30 1.36
CA ALA A 101 -4.22 5.34 0.76
C ALA A 101 -4.39 5.67 -0.72
N ILE A 102 -3.68 4.94 -1.60
CA ILE A 102 -3.79 5.11 -3.05
C ILE A 102 -4.88 4.21 -3.62
N GLY A 103 -5.77 4.80 -4.41
CA GLY A 103 -6.87 4.11 -5.04
C GLY A 103 -8.14 4.02 -4.20
N SER A 104 -9.26 3.86 -4.88
CA SER A 104 -10.58 3.73 -4.25
C SER A 104 -10.67 2.57 -3.25
N CYS A 105 -9.91 1.49 -3.46
CA CYS A 105 -9.93 0.33 -2.56
C CYS A 105 -9.38 0.66 -1.17
N SER A 106 -8.22 1.32 -1.08
CA SER A 106 -7.63 1.69 0.21
C SER A 106 -8.31 2.93 0.81
N ALA A 107 -8.81 3.86 -0.02
CA ALA A 107 -9.49 5.06 0.45
C ALA A 107 -10.86 4.77 1.10
N TRP A 108 -11.66 3.85 0.53
CA TRP A 108 -13.03 3.58 0.99
C TRP A 108 -13.55 2.16 0.70
N GLY A 109 -12.66 1.17 0.52
CA GLY A 109 -13.02 -0.24 0.29
C GLY A 109 -13.20 -0.65 -1.17
N GLY A 110 -13.63 0.28 -2.03
CA GLY A 110 -13.69 0.09 -3.49
C GLY A 110 -14.59 -1.06 -3.93
N VAL A 111 -14.23 -1.72 -5.03
CA VAL A 111 -15.02 -2.83 -5.59
C VAL A 111 -15.04 -4.05 -4.68
N ALA A 112 -13.98 -4.29 -3.91
CA ALA A 112 -13.89 -5.41 -2.97
C ALA A 112 -14.90 -5.29 -1.81
N ALA A 113 -15.23 -4.07 -1.40
CA ALA A 113 -16.23 -3.79 -0.37
C ALA A 113 -17.66 -3.65 -0.91
N ALA A 114 -17.87 -3.75 -2.23
CA ALA A 114 -19.19 -3.58 -2.83
C ALA A 114 -20.11 -4.80 -2.61
N GLY A 115 -21.41 -4.60 -2.89
CA GLY A 115 -22.42 -5.66 -2.79
C GLY A 115 -22.53 -6.23 -1.38
N VAL A 116 -22.33 -7.54 -1.24
CA VAL A 116 -22.40 -8.23 0.06
C VAL A 116 -21.11 -8.13 0.88
N ASN A 117 -20.05 -7.52 0.35
CA ASN A 117 -18.72 -7.40 0.98
C ASN A 117 -18.23 -8.74 1.61
N PRO A 118 -17.93 -9.76 0.78
CA PRO A 118 -17.75 -11.13 1.25
C PRO A 118 -16.58 -11.31 2.23
N THR A 119 -15.56 -10.47 2.15
CA THR A 119 -14.32 -10.52 2.95
C THR A 119 -14.28 -9.49 4.08
N GLY A 120 -15.33 -8.68 4.25
CA GLY A 120 -15.30 -7.55 5.17
C GLY A 120 -14.16 -6.58 4.85
N ALA A 121 -13.99 -6.27 3.57
CA ALA A 121 -13.04 -5.29 3.07
C ALA A 121 -13.40 -3.89 3.58
N VAL A 122 -12.43 -3.19 4.13
CA VAL A 122 -12.56 -1.83 4.68
C VAL A 122 -11.46 -0.89 4.13
N SER A 123 -11.62 0.40 4.39
CA SER A 123 -10.61 1.42 4.11
C SER A 123 -9.40 1.34 5.04
N LEU A 124 -8.30 1.98 4.63
CA LEU A 124 -7.10 2.12 5.45
C LEU A 124 -7.37 2.96 6.72
N GLN A 125 -8.22 3.98 6.62
CA GLN A 125 -8.56 4.84 7.76
C GLN A 125 -9.32 4.08 8.85
N GLU A 126 -10.18 3.13 8.48
CA GLU A 126 -10.88 2.25 9.43
C GLU A 126 -9.92 1.31 10.17
N VAL A 127 -8.84 0.87 9.52
CA VAL A 127 -7.78 0.05 10.14
C VAL A 127 -6.90 0.87 11.08
N LEU A 128 -6.73 2.17 10.79
CA LEU A 128 -5.81 3.07 11.49
C LEU A 128 -6.53 4.31 12.05
N PRO A 129 -7.52 4.17 12.95
CA PRO A 129 -8.38 5.28 13.39
C PRO A 129 -7.64 6.41 14.12
N GLY A 130 -6.43 6.15 14.65
CA GLY A 130 -5.59 7.15 15.33
C GLY A 130 -4.53 7.81 14.45
N LYS A 131 -4.47 7.48 13.16
CA LYS A 131 -3.47 8.01 12.21
C LYS A 131 -4.17 8.89 11.17
N THR A 132 -3.50 9.97 10.78
CA THR A 132 -3.94 10.79 9.63
C THR A 132 -3.58 10.05 8.34
N VAL A 133 -4.59 9.71 7.53
CA VAL A 133 -4.41 9.07 6.23
C VAL A 133 -4.77 10.04 5.11
N ILE A 134 -3.87 10.19 4.13
CA ILE A 134 -4.11 10.94 2.91
C ILE A 134 -4.78 10.00 1.90
N ASN A 135 -6.01 10.31 1.52
CA ASN A 135 -6.75 9.53 0.52
C ASN A 135 -6.53 10.09 -0.89
N ILE A 136 -6.07 9.24 -1.80
CA ILE A 136 -5.92 9.56 -3.24
C ILE A 136 -6.81 8.58 -4.04
N PRO A 137 -8.13 8.80 -4.07
CA PRO A 137 -9.08 7.87 -4.66
C PRO A 137 -9.04 7.88 -6.20
N GLY A 138 -9.63 6.84 -6.79
CA GLY A 138 -9.63 6.56 -8.23
C GLY A 138 -9.37 5.07 -8.50
N CYS A 139 -9.81 4.52 -9.63
CA CYS A 139 -9.65 3.09 -9.94
C CYS A 139 -9.04 2.82 -11.33
N PRO A 140 -7.74 3.15 -11.54
CA PRO A 140 -6.84 3.84 -10.61
C PRO A 140 -6.95 5.38 -10.70
N PRO A 141 -6.39 6.14 -9.73
CA PRO A 141 -6.22 7.59 -9.88
C PRO A 141 -5.33 7.92 -11.09
N ASN A 142 -5.37 9.18 -11.54
CA ASN A 142 -4.28 9.70 -12.37
C ASN A 142 -2.98 9.58 -11.55
N PRO A 143 -1.88 9.03 -12.09
CA PRO A 143 -0.64 8.86 -11.33
C PRO A 143 -0.11 10.18 -10.76
N HIS A 144 -0.33 11.31 -11.45
CA HIS A 144 0.14 12.62 -10.99
C HIS A 144 -0.65 13.15 -9.79
N ASN A 145 -1.85 12.62 -9.49
CA ASN A 145 -2.53 12.93 -8.23
C ASN A 145 -1.76 12.39 -7.01
N PHE A 146 -1.00 11.29 -7.21
CA PHE A 146 -0.14 10.70 -6.19
C PHE A 146 1.26 11.31 -6.17
N LEU A 147 1.78 11.72 -7.32
CA LEU A 147 3.17 12.18 -7.47
C LEU A 147 3.39 13.68 -7.20
N ALA A 148 2.35 14.52 -7.31
CA ALA A 148 2.45 15.99 -7.29
C ALA A 148 2.35 16.62 -5.89
#